data_AF-A0A8H6D766-F1
#
_entry.id   AF-A0A8H6D766-F1
#
_cell.length_a   1.000
_cell.length_b   1.000
_cell.length_c   1.000
_cell.angle_alpha   90.00
_cell.angle_beta   90.00
_cell.angle_gamma   90.00
#
_symmetry.space_group_name_H-M   'P 1'
#
loop_
_entity.id
_entity.type
_entity.pdbx_description
1 polymer ?
#
loop_
_entity_poly.entity_id
_entity_poly.type
_entity_poly.pdbx_seq_one_letter_code
_entity_poly.pdbx_strand_id
1 'polypeptide(L)'
;MPSQIPTSIPRYSFMDDYSEGAHPALLKALITSNTTQETGYGGDTYCDLARQRIRRHLGRDDVGIFFVPSGTSANAISIAACLRPHEAVIAASSGHIVTRETGAVEASGHKIINVTPQNGKLTPATIERALDDNWHFPHMAKPRLVYISNATEIGTIYSRAELAAIKQVCEKNGLILFLDGARIGTALASKANDMTLSDILELTDIFWIGGTKNGALLGEAVVVKDARLSSEFEFYVKQHGSLLAKGRVIGAQFAELFEEDLYFELARKANLAAESLSSGIAQAGFSVYAATETNQVFAVLPLSLIKVLKESFSFYVWEKCGDDEAVIRLLTTWATEGAQVERFLKYLDDADQRQDPITVKRSAYWCYCGPLLDPPGSSLPDNFYDFESQVFTESIRSKFIPFMSYINNRLLNKGFKDYFLTIRATTPTHEFDQPRWHADELFFTTDVLPGTRLGLKSQHQKHHKNTGTDWKICTTLLGPSTLFIPPSHQSSARKAQESARESASTEHECVSIRCVGCAAAADAVRDELAAVLEPFGVEAAEIGECSVFKVGRESGAVHSEPCMSEGNSGRVFINVVPGTEDELRVLMGKWGMQFPRHWWIGGR
;
A
#
# COMPACT_ATOMS: atom_id res chain seq x y z
N MET A 1 37.84 -12.71 -17.55
CA MET A 1 36.53 -12.31 -17.00
C MET A 1 36.58 -12.52 -15.50
N PRO A 2 36.11 -11.58 -14.66
CA PRO A 2 35.83 -11.88 -13.26
C PRO A 2 34.68 -12.90 -13.19
N SER A 3 34.91 -14.01 -12.51
CA SER A 3 33.89 -15.02 -12.22
C SER A 3 33.12 -14.67 -10.93
N GLN A 4 32.04 -15.42 -10.66
CA GLN A 4 31.08 -15.27 -9.55
C GLN A 4 29.93 -14.28 -9.79
N ILE A 5 28.93 -14.77 -10.54
CA ILE A 5 27.54 -14.29 -10.41
C ILE A 5 26.91 -15.06 -9.22
N PRO A 6 26.27 -14.40 -8.24
CA PRO A 6 25.60 -15.09 -7.13
C PRO A 6 24.48 -16.02 -7.61
N THR A 7 24.29 -17.15 -6.91
CA THR A 7 23.31 -18.19 -7.26
C THR A 7 21.88 -17.91 -6.80
N SER A 8 21.59 -16.72 -6.26
CA SER A 8 20.23 -16.23 -6.07
C SER A 8 19.72 -15.55 -7.34
N ILE A 9 18.45 -15.77 -7.72
CA ILE A 9 17.78 -14.95 -8.74
C ILE A 9 17.93 -13.47 -8.34
N PRO A 10 18.52 -12.60 -9.18
CA PRO A 10 18.69 -11.20 -8.83
C PRO A 10 17.34 -10.53 -8.56
N ARG A 11 17.28 -9.68 -7.53
CA ARG A 11 16.12 -8.82 -7.31
C ARG A 11 16.01 -7.83 -8.47
N TYR A 12 14.83 -7.70 -9.05
CA TYR A 12 14.62 -6.69 -10.09
C TYR A 12 14.54 -5.30 -9.46
N SER A 13 15.16 -4.30 -10.06
CA SER A 13 15.31 -2.96 -9.47
C SER A 13 14.32 -1.97 -10.07
N PHE A 14 13.57 -1.31 -9.19
CA PHE A 14 12.81 -0.09 -9.45
C PHE A 14 13.31 1.05 -8.52
N MET A 15 14.56 0.98 -8.03
CA MET A 15 15.15 1.98 -7.12
C MET A 15 15.25 3.37 -7.75
N ASP A 16 15.76 3.39 -8.99
CA ASP A 16 16.18 4.56 -9.74
C ASP A 16 16.29 4.27 -11.24
N ASP A 17 16.57 5.31 -12.01
CA ASP A 17 16.72 5.32 -13.47
C ASP A 17 18.17 5.48 -13.94
N TYR A 18 19.13 5.09 -13.09
CA TYR A 18 20.58 5.11 -13.39
C TYR A 18 21.32 3.85 -12.91
N SER A 19 20.60 2.82 -12.45
CA SER A 19 21.11 1.45 -12.24
C SER A 19 21.32 0.66 -13.54
N GLU A 20 20.79 1.16 -14.67
CA GLU A 20 20.90 0.53 -15.99
C GLU A 20 22.29 0.74 -16.62
N GLY A 21 22.59 -0.04 -17.66
CA GLY A 21 23.68 0.29 -18.59
C GLY A 21 23.31 1.45 -19.52
N ALA A 22 24.06 1.61 -20.60
CA ALA A 22 23.65 2.48 -21.71
C ALA A 22 22.87 1.71 -22.78
N HIS A 23 22.04 2.44 -23.52
CA HIS A 23 21.30 1.92 -24.66
C HIS A 23 22.28 1.36 -25.72
N PRO A 24 22.05 0.16 -26.32
CA PRO A 24 23.03 -0.49 -27.19
C PRO A 24 23.52 0.33 -28.39
N ALA A 25 22.70 1.24 -28.92
CA ALA A 25 23.10 2.16 -29.98
C ALA A 25 24.25 3.09 -29.53
N LEU A 26 24.19 3.62 -28.31
CA LEU A 26 25.23 4.48 -27.75
C LEU A 26 26.53 3.71 -27.48
N LEU A 27 26.44 2.46 -27.02
CA LEU A 27 27.61 1.59 -26.88
C LEU A 27 28.27 1.31 -28.24
N LYS A 28 27.48 1.11 -29.29
CA LYS A 28 27.94 0.96 -30.68
C LYS A 28 28.61 2.26 -31.17
N ALA A 29 27.99 3.42 -30.95
CA ALA A 29 28.57 4.73 -31.31
C ALA A 29 29.91 4.98 -30.61
N LEU A 30 30.02 4.64 -29.31
CA LEU A 30 31.28 4.71 -28.56
C LEU A 30 32.35 3.77 -29.14
N ILE A 31 32.00 2.52 -29.50
CA ILE A 31 32.91 1.58 -30.18
C ILE A 31 33.39 2.15 -31.53
N THR A 32 32.48 2.69 -32.34
CA THR A 32 32.83 3.33 -33.62
C THR A 32 33.75 4.54 -33.44
N SER A 33 33.53 5.37 -32.41
CA SER A 33 34.39 6.52 -32.09
C SER A 33 35.78 6.16 -31.58
N ASN A 34 36.03 4.89 -31.21
CA ASN A 34 37.20 4.54 -30.42
C ASN A 34 38.52 4.67 -31.20
N THR A 35 38.50 4.41 -32.51
CA THR A 35 39.71 4.32 -33.36
C THR A 35 40.13 5.63 -34.04
N THR A 36 39.29 6.68 -34.05
CA THR A 36 39.69 7.99 -34.59
C THR A 36 40.60 8.75 -33.63
N GLN A 37 41.33 9.73 -34.15
CA GLN A 37 41.97 10.78 -33.33
C GLN A 37 41.12 12.04 -33.43
N GLU A 38 40.82 12.65 -32.28
CA GLU A 38 39.95 13.82 -32.17
C GLU A 38 40.64 14.93 -31.36
N THR A 39 40.15 16.17 -31.52
CA THR A 39 40.47 17.29 -30.62
C THR A 39 40.13 16.94 -29.17
N GLY A 40 40.87 17.52 -28.22
CA GLY A 40 40.52 17.42 -26.80
C GLY A 40 39.34 18.30 -26.40
N TYR A 41 38.87 18.11 -25.16
CA TYR A 41 38.03 19.06 -24.42
C TYR A 41 36.66 19.41 -25.03
N GLY A 42 36.16 18.64 -25.99
CA GLY A 42 34.83 18.85 -26.59
C GLY A 42 34.81 19.77 -27.81
N GLY A 43 35.98 20.10 -28.37
CA GLY A 43 36.13 20.63 -29.74
C GLY A 43 36.24 19.52 -30.80
N ASP A 44 35.69 18.33 -30.51
CA ASP A 44 35.72 17.14 -31.35
C ASP A 44 34.47 16.99 -32.23
N THR A 45 34.61 16.23 -33.32
CA THR A 45 33.57 16.09 -34.36
C THR A 45 32.28 15.48 -33.83
N TYR A 46 32.36 14.62 -32.81
CA TYR A 46 31.20 14.01 -32.16
C TYR A 46 30.44 15.00 -31.28
N CYS A 47 31.16 15.85 -30.53
CA CYS A 47 30.54 16.95 -29.78
C CYS A 47 29.85 17.95 -30.73
N ASP A 48 30.47 18.30 -31.87
CA ASP A 48 29.84 19.22 -32.81
C ASP A 48 28.60 18.62 -33.52
N LEU A 49 28.63 17.33 -33.87
CA LEU A 49 27.45 16.61 -34.36
C LEU A 49 26.33 16.57 -33.32
N ALA A 50 26.66 16.34 -32.04
CA ALA A 50 25.70 16.41 -30.95
C ALA A 50 25.09 17.81 -30.78
N ARG A 51 25.91 18.87 -30.82
CA ARG A 51 25.44 20.26 -30.79
C ARG A 51 24.48 20.53 -31.97
N GLN A 52 24.84 20.11 -33.18
CA GLN A 52 24.00 20.28 -34.37
C GLN A 52 22.66 19.55 -34.26
N ARG A 53 22.68 18.28 -33.81
CA ARG A 53 21.46 17.49 -33.61
C ARG A 53 20.55 18.13 -32.54
N ILE A 54 21.09 18.49 -31.37
CA ILE A 54 20.31 19.16 -30.30
C ILE A 54 19.73 20.50 -30.80
N ARG A 55 20.52 21.35 -31.48
CA ARG A 55 20.06 22.64 -32.06
C ARG A 55 18.86 22.47 -33.01
N ARG A 56 18.81 21.37 -33.76
CA ARG A 56 17.67 21.03 -34.63
C ARG A 56 16.36 20.86 -33.85
N HIS A 57 16.38 20.24 -32.66
CA HIS A 57 15.19 20.12 -31.79
C HIS A 57 14.89 21.41 -31.00
N LEU A 58 15.87 22.31 -30.84
CA LEU A 58 15.70 23.62 -30.22
C LEU A 58 15.19 24.70 -31.20
N GLY A 59 15.26 24.47 -32.50
CA GLY A 59 14.89 25.45 -33.53
C GLY A 59 15.82 26.67 -33.62
N ARG A 60 17.01 26.63 -33.00
CA ARG A 60 17.99 27.72 -32.96
C ARG A 60 19.43 27.20 -33.01
N ASP A 61 20.25 27.80 -33.87
CA ASP A 61 21.67 27.45 -34.02
C ASP A 61 22.62 28.30 -33.16
N ASP A 62 22.17 29.45 -32.67
CA ASP A 62 22.97 30.46 -31.97
C ASP A 62 23.12 30.22 -30.45
N VAL A 63 22.53 29.14 -29.92
CA VAL A 63 22.61 28.78 -28.49
C VAL A 63 23.90 28.06 -28.11
N GLY A 64 24.40 28.34 -26.92
CA GLY A 64 25.52 27.62 -26.32
C GLY A 64 25.12 26.22 -25.85
N ILE A 65 25.94 25.21 -26.13
CA ILE A 65 25.72 23.82 -25.69
C ILE A 65 27.03 23.24 -25.16
N PHE A 66 27.02 22.88 -23.88
CA PHE A 66 28.19 22.45 -23.11
C PHE A 66 27.96 21.09 -22.45
N PHE A 67 28.91 20.18 -22.62
CA PHE A 67 28.81 18.82 -22.09
C PHE A 67 29.52 18.71 -20.74
N VAL A 68 28.82 18.17 -19.73
CA VAL A 68 29.32 18.00 -18.35
C VAL A 68 29.07 16.55 -17.89
N PRO A 69 29.87 15.99 -16.97
CA PRO A 69 29.84 14.55 -16.68
C PRO A 69 28.67 14.08 -15.80
N SER A 70 27.96 14.99 -15.11
CA SER A 70 26.84 14.64 -14.21
C SER A 70 25.87 15.79 -13.99
N GLY A 71 24.63 15.48 -13.60
CA GLY A 71 23.61 16.48 -13.23
C GLY A 71 24.03 17.43 -12.11
N THR A 72 24.74 16.95 -11.08
CA THR A 72 25.27 17.82 -10.00
C THR A 72 26.35 18.77 -10.53
N SER A 73 27.17 18.32 -11.50
CA SER A 73 28.07 19.23 -12.23
C SER A 73 27.25 20.26 -13.01
N ALA A 74 26.20 19.84 -13.73
CA ALA A 74 25.34 20.73 -14.50
C ALA A 74 24.69 21.82 -13.63
N ASN A 75 24.14 21.45 -12.48
CA ASN A 75 23.51 22.36 -11.53
C ASN A 75 24.51 23.34 -10.91
N ALA A 76 25.56 22.84 -10.26
CA ALA A 76 26.53 23.70 -9.57
C ALA A 76 27.24 24.66 -10.53
N ILE A 77 27.67 24.20 -11.70
CA ILE A 77 28.35 25.03 -12.70
C ILE A 77 27.40 26.09 -13.28
N SER A 78 26.15 25.71 -13.61
CA SER A 78 25.17 26.66 -14.15
C SER A 78 24.83 27.77 -13.15
N ILE A 79 24.67 27.42 -11.88
CA ILE A 79 24.35 28.39 -10.82
C ILE A 79 25.56 29.30 -10.54
N ALA A 80 26.76 28.75 -10.41
CA ALA A 80 28.00 29.52 -10.21
C ALA A 80 28.35 30.44 -11.39
N ALA A 81 27.98 30.06 -12.62
CA ALA A 81 28.14 30.91 -13.80
C ALA A 81 27.09 32.03 -13.89
N CYS A 82 25.90 31.84 -13.29
CA CYS A 82 24.80 32.82 -13.33
C CYS A 82 24.81 33.84 -12.18
N LEU A 83 25.46 33.55 -11.06
CA LEU A 83 25.34 34.32 -9.82
C LEU A 83 26.63 35.06 -9.43
N ARG A 84 26.48 36.26 -8.85
CA ARG A 84 27.58 36.96 -8.16
C ARG A 84 27.68 36.48 -6.70
N PRO A 85 28.82 36.64 -6.00
CA PRO A 85 29.04 36.05 -4.67
C PRO A 85 28.03 36.44 -3.57
N HIS A 86 27.35 37.60 -3.69
CA HIS A 86 26.30 38.04 -2.76
C HIS A 86 24.88 37.64 -3.19
N GLU A 87 24.74 36.85 -4.27
CA GLU A 87 23.47 36.46 -4.87
C GLU A 87 23.10 35.00 -4.58
N ALA A 88 21.81 34.71 -4.68
CA ALA A 88 21.17 33.49 -4.19
C ALA A 88 20.19 32.90 -5.22
N VAL A 89 19.98 31.59 -5.10
CA VAL A 89 19.00 30.81 -5.87
C VAL A 89 17.76 30.53 -5.03
N ILE A 90 16.57 30.78 -5.59
CA ILE A 90 15.28 30.32 -5.04
C ILE A 90 15.01 28.91 -5.56
N ALA A 91 14.68 27.97 -4.66
CA ALA A 91 14.41 26.58 -5.03
C ALA A 91 13.29 25.96 -4.17
N ALA A 92 12.60 24.97 -4.72
CA ALA A 92 11.71 24.10 -3.96
C ALA A 92 12.50 23.34 -2.88
N SER A 93 11.94 23.17 -1.68
CA SER A 93 12.59 22.39 -0.60
C SER A 93 12.69 20.89 -0.89
N SER A 94 12.01 20.39 -1.94
CA SER A 94 12.22 19.06 -2.51
C SER A 94 13.38 18.99 -3.50
N GLY A 95 13.86 20.14 -3.98
CA GLY A 95 14.78 20.28 -5.11
C GLY A 95 16.06 19.47 -4.98
N HIS A 96 16.57 18.94 -6.09
CA HIS A 96 17.79 18.13 -6.08
C HIS A 96 18.97 18.88 -5.44
N ILE A 97 19.18 20.14 -5.81
CA ILE A 97 20.24 21.01 -5.25
C ILE A 97 20.13 21.21 -3.73
N VAL A 98 18.92 21.17 -3.16
CA VAL A 98 18.68 21.35 -1.72
C VAL A 98 18.97 20.07 -0.93
N THR A 99 18.68 18.90 -1.52
CA THR A 99 18.53 17.65 -0.76
C THR A 99 19.53 16.56 -1.10
N ARG A 100 20.14 16.58 -2.29
CA ARG A 100 20.88 15.42 -2.84
C ARG A 100 22.25 15.76 -3.46
N GLU A 101 22.71 17.01 -3.35
CA GLU A 101 23.98 17.46 -3.93
C GLU A 101 25.09 17.78 -2.90
N THR A 102 24.88 17.43 -1.62
CA THR A 102 25.89 17.59 -0.54
C THR A 102 26.46 19.03 -0.43
N GLY A 103 25.62 20.03 -0.70
CA GLY A 103 25.99 21.44 -0.64
C GLY A 103 26.85 21.93 -1.81
N ALA A 104 26.74 21.32 -3.00
CA ALA A 104 27.52 21.70 -4.18
C ALA A 104 27.31 23.17 -4.62
N VAL A 105 26.12 23.74 -4.38
CA VAL A 105 25.84 25.16 -4.63
C VAL A 105 26.50 26.04 -3.56
N GLU A 106 26.35 25.70 -2.29
CA GLU A 106 26.96 26.39 -1.16
C GLU A 106 28.50 26.35 -1.20
N ALA A 107 29.09 25.29 -1.76
CA ALA A 107 30.52 25.16 -2.00
C ALA A 107 31.07 26.19 -3.01
N SER A 108 30.21 26.72 -3.90
CA SER A 108 30.53 27.87 -4.78
C SER A 108 30.28 29.24 -4.11
N GLY A 109 29.74 29.25 -2.89
CA GLY A 109 29.49 30.44 -2.08
C GLY A 109 28.05 30.99 -2.12
N HIS A 110 27.15 30.38 -2.90
CA HIS A 110 25.77 30.88 -3.06
C HIS A 110 24.80 30.28 -2.03
N LYS A 111 23.93 31.12 -1.47
CA LYS A 111 22.82 30.69 -0.61
C LYS A 111 21.70 30.07 -1.47
N ILE A 112 21.14 28.94 -1.02
CA ILE A 112 19.82 28.49 -1.47
C ILE A 112 18.72 29.08 -0.57
N ILE A 113 17.68 29.64 -1.18
CA ILE A 113 16.46 30.14 -0.54
C ILE A 113 15.40 29.07 -0.74
N ASN A 114 15.20 28.25 0.29
CA ASN A 114 14.26 27.15 0.29
C ASN A 114 12.82 27.66 0.39
N VAL A 115 11.96 27.16 -0.50
CA VAL A 115 10.53 27.49 -0.59
C VAL A 115 9.73 26.19 -0.55
N THR A 116 8.67 26.14 0.26
CA THR A 116 7.78 24.96 0.33
C THR A 116 7.07 24.76 -1.02
N PRO A 117 7.24 23.63 -1.71
CA PRO A 117 6.62 23.39 -3.01
C PRO A 117 5.15 23.01 -2.90
N GLN A 118 4.40 23.28 -3.96
CA GLN A 118 3.06 22.73 -4.19
C GLN A 118 3.18 21.61 -5.24
N ASN A 119 2.90 20.36 -4.86
CA ASN A 119 3.03 19.17 -5.73
C ASN A 119 4.42 19.07 -6.40
N GLY A 120 5.50 19.39 -5.66
CA GLY A 120 6.88 19.42 -6.17
C GLY A 120 7.24 20.69 -6.96
N LYS A 121 6.27 21.57 -7.27
CA LYS A 121 6.46 22.77 -8.08
C LYS A 121 6.66 24.03 -7.24
N LEU A 122 7.38 24.99 -7.80
CA LEU A 122 7.27 26.41 -7.42
C LEU A 122 6.09 27.06 -8.17
N THR A 123 5.52 28.11 -7.61
CA THR A 123 4.47 28.93 -8.23
C THR A 123 4.89 30.41 -8.27
N PRO A 124 4.32 31.22 -9.18
CA PRO A 124 4.49 32.67 -9.21
C PRO A 124 4.38 33.33 -7.81
N ALA A 125 3.32 33.03 -7.06
CA ALA A 125 3.09 33.60 -5.73
C ALA A 125 4.17 33.19 -4.71
N THR A 126 4.63 31.94 -4.74
CA THR A 126 5.72 31.49 -3.84
C THR A 126 7.08 32.09 -4.19
N ILE A 127 7.32 32.43 -5.46
CA ILE A 127 8.54 33.12 -5.90
C ILE A 127 8.50 34.59 -5.47
N GLU A 128 7.39 35.29 -5.71
CA GLU A 128 7.23 36.68 -5.24
C GLU A 128 7.33 36.76 -3.71
N ARG A 129 6.73 35.80 -2.98
CA ARG A 129 6.88 35.72 -1.53
C ARG A 129 8.34 35.51 -1.08
N ALA A 130 9.12 34.72 -1.81
CA ALA A 130 10.54 34.53 -1.51
C ALA A 130 11.39 35.81 -1.74
N LEU A 131 10.95 36.70 -2.64
CA LEU A 131 11.53 38.04 -2.78
C LEU A 131 11.14 38.93 -1.58
N ASP A 132 9.85 38.97 -1.24
CA ASP A 132 9.30 39.72 -0.10
C ASP A 132 9.91 39.31 1.25
N ASP A 133 10.39 38.07 1.40
CA ASP A 133 11.07 37.58 2.60
C ASP A 133 12.60 37.73 2.57
N ASN A 134 13.20 38.15 1.45
CA ASN A 134 14.66 38.33 1.30
C ASN A 134 15.06 39.76 0.84
N TRP A 135 14.17 40.76 0.98
CA TRP A 135 14.35 42.11 0.44
C TRP A 135 15.40 43.01 1.13
N HIS A 136 15.84 42.68 2.35
CA HIS A 136 16.56 43.61 3.22
C HIS A 136 18.06 43.71 2.90
N PHE A 137 18.38 44.28 1.73
CA PHE A 137 19.75 44.48 1.24
C PHE A 137 20.44 45.67 1.93
N PRO A 138 21.77 45.62 2.17
CA PRO A 138 22.71 44.57 1.80
C PRO A 138 22.85 43.43 2.82
N HIS A 139 21.96 43.35 3.83
CA HIS A 139 22.08 42.39 4.94
C HIS A 139 21.63 40.96 4.61
N MET A 140 20.82 40.80 3.54
CA MET A 140 20.38 39.51 3.01
C MET A 140 21.06 39.21 1.67
N ALA A 141 21.33 37.94 1.38
CA ALA A 141 21.80 37.51 0.06
C ALA A 141 20.71 37.76 -0.99
N LYS A 142 21.07 38.35 -2.14
CA LYS A 142 20.10 38.83 -3.12
C LYS A 142 19.58 37.70 -4.01
N PRO A 143 18.26 37.41 -4.03
CA PRO A 143 17.70 36.48 -5.00
C PRO A 143 17.97 36.97 -6.43
N ARG A 144 18.49 36.08 -7.29
CA ARG A 144 18.82 36.41 -8.68
C ARG A 144 18.52 35.28 -9.67
N LEU A 145 18.38 34.04 -9.20
CA LEU A 145 18.05 32.87 -10.02
C LEU A 145 16.91 32.09 -9.37
N VAL A 146 16.02 31.52 -10.18
CA VAL A 146 14.99 30.56 -9.77
C VAL A 146 15.34 29.20 -10.38
N TYR A 147 15.42 28.17 -9.54
CA TYR A 147 15.65 26.78 -9.93
C TYR A 147 14.33 26.00 -9.89
N ILE A 148 14.03 25.29 -10.97
CA ILE A 148 12.92 24.34 -11.08
C ILE A 148 13.40 23.05 -11.73
N SER A 149 12.79 21.91 -11.37
CA SER A 149 13.09 20.59 -11.96
C SER A 149 11.93 20.15 -12.85
N ASN A 150 12.19 19.71 -14.09
CA ASN A 150 11.16 19.16 -14.98
C ASN A 150 11.63 17.83 -15.63
N ALA A 151 11.09 16.67 -15.26
CA ALA A 151 10.10 16.42 -14.20
C ALA A 151 10.63 16.73 -12.78
N THR A 152 9.72 16.94 -11.83
CA THR A 152 10.07 17.19 -10.42
C THR A 152 10.60 15.93 -9.71
N GLU A 153 11.13 16.10 -8.50
CA GLU A 153 11.60 14.99 -7.67
C GLU A 153 10.48 14.02 -7.23
N ILE A 154 9.21 14.42 -7.41
CA ILE A 154 8.01 13.56 -7.23
C ILE A 154 7.31 13.20 -8.55
N GLY A 155 7.91 13.49 -9.71
CA GLY A 155 7.43 13.03 -11.02
C GLY A 155 6.32 13.85 -11.67
N THR A 156 5.92 14.97 -11.07
CA THR A 156 5.02 15.94 -11.71
C THR A 156 5.77 16.75 -12.78
N ILE A 157 5.06 17.27 -13.78
CA ILE A 157 5.62 18.11 -14.85
C ILE A 157 5.06 19.52 -14.81
N TYR A 158 5.84 20.52 -15.22
CA TYR A 158 5.30 21.85 -15.51
C TYR A 158 4.66 21.87 -16.90
N SER A 159 3.46 22.45 -16.99
CA SER A 159 2.82 22.83 -18.26
C SER A 159 3.40 24.14 -18.81
N ARG A 160 3.18 24.43 -20.10
CA ARG A 160 3.59 25.69 -20.75
C ARG A 160 2.99 26.90 -20.04
N ALA A 161 1.75 26.80 -19.58
CA ALA A 161 1.07 27.88 -18.85
C ALA A 161 1.72 28.18 -17.49
N GLU A 162 2.05 27.15 -16.70
CA GLU A 162 2.76 27.32 -15.42
C GLU A 162 4.17 27.90 -15.62
N LEU A 163 4.92 27.35 -16.60
CA LEU A 163 6.27 27.78 -16.90
C LEU A 163 6.32 29.22 -17.41
N ALA A 164 5.39 29.62 -18.27
CA ALA A 164 5.27 31.00 -18.76
C ALA A 164 4.91 31.99 -17.63
N ALA A 165 4.04 31.61 -16.69
CA ALA A 165 3.72 32.45 -15.53
C ALA A 165 4.93 32.63 -14.59
N ILE A 166 5.74 31.58 -14.40
CA ILE A 166 7.01 31.67 -13.66
C ILE A 166 8.01 32.58 -14.40
N LYS A 167 8.14 32.43 -15.73
CA LYS A 167 9.01 33.26 -16.56
C LYS A 167 8.62 34.74 -16.48
N GLN A 168 7.33 35.07 -16.53
CA GLN A 168 6.83 36.43 -16.37
C GLN A 168 7.23 37.06 -15.01
N VAL A 169 7.13 36.30 -13.91
CA VAL A 169 7.60 36.75 -12.58
C VAL A 169 9.12 36.92 -12.56
N CYS A 170 9.87 36.03 -13.21
CA CYS A 170 11.32 36.16 -13.31
C CYS A 170 11.72 37.43 -14.05
N GLU A 171 11.11 37.72 -15.21
CA GLU A 171 11.40 38.92 -16.01
C GLU A 171 11.00 40.21 -15.30
N LYS A 172 9.80 40.26 -14.70
CA LYS A 172 9.31 41.36 -13.86
C LYS A 172 10.31 41.77 -12.77
N ASN A 173 11.00 40.79 -12.17
CA ASN A 173 11.89 40.98 -11.02
C ASN A 173 13.39 40.91 -11.38
N GLY A 174 13.74 40.73 -12.66
CA GLY A 174 15.13 40.61 -13.13
C GLY A 174 15.85 39.35 -12.63
N LEU A 175 15.14 38.22 -12.53
CA LEU A 175 15.66 36.89 -12.18
C LEU A 175 16.01 36.08 -13.45
N ILE A 176 16.93 35.13 -13.31
CA ILE A 176 17.21 34.08 -14.31
C ILE A 176 16.33 32.87 -13.99
N LEU A 177 15.65 32.30 -14.99
CA LEU A 177 14.96 31.02 -14.82
C LEU A 177 15.86 29.87 -15.31
N PHE A 178 16.26 29.01 -14.36
CA PHE A 178 17.06 27.81 -14.59
C PHE A 178 16.20 26.55 -14.43
N LEU A 179 16.23 25.67 -15.44
CA LEU A 179 15.54 24.39 -15.41
C LEU A 179 16.52 23.21 -15.34
N ASP A 180 16.43 22.43 -14.27
CA ASP A 180 17.01 21.11 -14.14
C ASP A 180 16.18 20.13 -14.99
N GLY A 181 16.82 19.60 -16.03
CA GLY A 181 16.22 18.64 -16.94
C GLY A 181 16.78 17.24 -16.81
N ALA A 182 17.17 16.82 -15.60
CA ALA A 182 17.55 15.43 -15.30
C ALA A 182 16.52 14.40 -15.80
N ARG A 183 15.25 14.81 -15.93
CA ARG A 183 14.13 14.03 -16.47
C ARG A 183 13.33 14.77 -17.53
N ILE A 184 13.99 15.65 -18.31
CA ILE A 184 13.31 16.43 -19.35
C ILE A 184 12.76 15.54 -20.47
N GLY A 185 13.44 14.43 -20.78
CA GLY A 185 12.94 13.42 -21.71
C GLY A 185 11.60 12.83 -21.25
N THR A 186 11.50 12.33 -20.01
CA THR A 186 10.26 11.73 -19.49
C THR A 186 9.18 12.77 -19.20
N ALA A 187 9.54 14.03 -18.92
CA ALA A 187 8.56 15.12 -18.90
C ALA A 187 7.97 15.40 -20.29
N LEU A 188 8.80 15.64 -21.31
CA LEU A 188 8.34 15.95 -22.66
C LEU A 188 7.64 14.76 -23.35
N ALA A 189 7.97 13.53 -22.94
CA ALA A 189 7.29 12.30 -23.36
C ALA A 189 6.03 11.96 -22.53
N SER A 190 5.58 12.84 -21.64
CA SER A 190 4.35 12.62 -20.86
C SER A 190 3.09 12.84 -21.70
N LYS A 191 2.00 12.13 -21.37
CA LYS A 191 0.67 12.39 -21.94
C LYS A 191 0.04 13.70 -21.45
N ALA A 192 0.55 14.28 -20.36
CA ALA A 192 0.11 15.56 -19.81
C ALA A 192 0.89 16.77 -20.35
N ASN A 193 1.94 16.55 -21.15
CA ASN A 193 2.84 17.60 -21.63
C ASN A 193 2.29 18.35 -22.85
N ASP A 194 2.49 19.68 -22.84
CA ASP A 194 2.09 20.63 -23.88
C ASP A 194 3.29 21.41 -24.49
N MET A 195 4.53 20.94 -24.28
CA MET A 195 5.77 21.61 -24.70
C MET A 195 6.72 20.73 -25.53
N THR A 196 7.63 21.37 -26.25
CA THR A 196 8.83 20.79 -26.89
C THR A 196 10.11 21.37 -26.28
N LEU A 197 11.29 20.89 -26.72
CA LEU A 197 12.57 21.51 -26.33
C LEU A 197 12.70 22.97 -26.80
N SER A 198 12.02 23.37 -27.88
CA SER A 198 11.97 24.76 -28.35
C SER A 198 11.18 25.65 -27.39
N ASP A 199 10.05 25.17 -26.86
CA ASP A 199 9.25 25.86 -25.84
C ASP A 199 10.02 26.04 -24.52
N ILE A 200 10.79 25.02 -24.11
CA ILE A 200 11.67 25.12 -22.94
C ILE A 200 12.76 26.19 -23.17
N LEU A 201 13.36 26.25 -24.36
CA LEU A 201 14.31 27.30 -24.73
C LEU A 201 13.67 28.70 -24.84
N GLU A 202 12.42 28.81 -25.25
CA GLU A 202 11.65 30.06 -25.25
C GLU A 202 11.45 30.56 -23.82
N LEU A 203 10.99 29.70 -22.91
CA LEU A 203 10.54 30.07 -21.58
C LEU A 203 11.62 30.08 -20.49
N THR A 204 12.78 29.45 -20.70
CA THR A 204 13.92 29.48 -19.74
C THR A 204 15.04 30.42 -20.19
N ASP A 205 16.02 30.68 -19.32
CA ASP A 205 17.24 31.44 -19.64
C ASP A 205 18.49 30.53 -19.72
N ILE A 206 18.44 29.41 -19.00
CA ILE A 206 19.42 28.34 -19.01
C ILE A 206 18.70 27.04 -18.58
N PHE A 207 19.09 25.91 -19.14
CA PHE A 207 18.60 24.59 -18.70
C PHE A 207 19.62 23.51 -19.05
N TRP A 208 19.40 22.27 -18.64
CA TRP A 208 20.22 21.14 -19.11
C TRP A 208 19.39 19.92 -19.48
N ILE A 209 19.86 19.17 -20.47
CA ILE A 209 19.22 17.94 -20.96
C ILE A 209 19.91 16.74 -20.32
N GLY A 210 19.16 15.99 -19.51
CA GLY A 210 19.66 14.79 -18.85
C GLY A 210 19.86 13.64 -19.83
N GLY A 211 21.09 13.16 -19.94
CA GLY A 211 21.47 12.02 -20.79
C GLY A 211 21.53 10.72 -20.00
N THR A 212 22.13 10.75 -18.80
CA THR A 212 22.38 9.54 -17.99
C THR A 212 21.10 8.79 -17.62
N LYS A 213 20.05 9.50 -17.20
CA LYS A 213 18.75 8.90 -16.83
C LYS A 213 17.88 8.47 -18.02
N ASN A 214 18.35 8.71 -19.25
CA ASN A 214 17.63 8.40 -20.49
C ASN A 214 18.51 7.68 -21.52
N GLY A 215 19.43 6.83 -21.05
CA GLY A 215 20.14 5.85 -21.88
C GLY A 215 21.65 6.05 -22.05
N ALA A 216 22.25 7.14 -21.57
CA ALA A 216 23.71 7.34 -21.61
C ALA A 216 24.44 6.73 -20.40
N LEU A 217 25.68 6.28 -20.60
CA LEU A 217 26.58 5.84 -19.51
C LEU A 217 26.85 6.97 -18.51
N LEU A 218 27.09 8.16 -19.06
CA LEU A 218 27.37 9.40 -18.33
C LEU A 218 27.17 10.59 -19.27
N GLY A 219 26.80 11.74 -18.69
CA GLY A 219 26.90 13.04 -19.31
C GLY A 219 25.57 13.73 -19.53
N GLU A 220 25.60 15.05 -19.41
CA GLU A 220 24.47 15.95 -19.56
C GLU A 220 24.84 17.10 -20.51
N ALA A 221 23.85 17.70 -21.18
CA ALA A 221 24.06 18.83 -22.10
C ALA A 221 23.42 20.12 -21.56
N VAL A 222 24.22 21.06 -21.07
CA VAL A 222 23.76 22.38 -20.61
C VAL A 222 23.53 23.29 -21.81
N VAL A 223 22.34 23.88 -21.91
CA VAL A 223 21.92 24.81 -22.95
C VAL A 223 21.87 26.23 -22.39
N VAL A 224 22.67 27.13 -22.97
CA VAL A 224 22.85 28.52 -22.50
C VAL A 224 22.32 29.49 -23.55
N LYS A 225 21.33 30.30 -23.18
CA LYS A 225 20.60 31.20 -24.09
C LYS A 225 21.24 32.59 -24.24
N ASP A 226 21.88 33.11 -23.19
CA ASP A 226 22.63 34.37 -23.25
C ASP A 226 23.98 34.15 -23.94
N ALA A 227 24.20 34.83 -25.06
CA ALA A 227 25.44 34.71 -25.85
C ALA A 227 26.68 35.15 -25.06
N ARG A 228 26.55 36.12 -24.13
CA ARG A 228 27.65 36.56 -23.28
C ARG A 228 28.03 35.50 -22.25
N LEU A 229 27.06 35.02 -21.46
CA LEU A 229 27.29 33.89 -20.54
C LEU A 229 27.86 32.66 -21.29
N SER A 230 27.33 32.35 -22.47
CA SER A 230 27.84 31.28 -23.32
C SER A 230 29.29 31.50 -23.77
N SER A 231 29.76 32.74 -23.91
CA SER A 231 31.16 33.01 -24.29
C SER A 231 32.16 32.77 -23.15
N GLU A 232 31.69 32.68 -21.89
CA GLU A 232 32.53 32.44 -20.72
C GLU A 232 32.29 31.08 -20.05
N PHE A 233 31.19 30.38 -20.38
CA PHE A 233 30.74 29.16 -19.69
C PHE A 233 31.78 28.03 -19.64
N GLU A 234 32.60 27.87 -20.69
CA GLU A 234 33.65 26.85 -20.73
C GLU A 234 34.72 27.07 -19.64
N PHE A 235 35.00 28.32 -19.23
CA PHE A 235 35.91 28.59 -18.12
C PHE A 235 35.34 28.06 -16.79
N TYR A 236 34.03 28.22 -16.55
CA TYR A 236 33.37 27.64 -15.38
C TYR A 236 33.40 26.11 -15.43
N VAL A 237 33.11 25.49 -16.58
CA VAL A 237 33.18 24.03 -16.76
C VAL A 237 34.62 23.51 -16.53
N LYS A 238 35.64 24.27 -16.94
CA LYS A 238 37.06 23.93 -16.69
C LYS A 238 37.46 24.10 -15.24
N GLN A 239 37.05 25.19 -14.59
CA GLN A 239 37.36 25.53 -13.20
C GLN A 239 36.80 24.47 -12.24
N HIS A 240 35.58 24.00 -12.49
CA HIS A 240 34.92 22.94 -11.71
C HIS A 240 35.32 21.51 -12.17
N GLY A 241 36.51 21.36 -12.77
CA GLY A 241 37.11 20.07 -13.15
C GLY A 241 36.33 19.24 -14.18
N SER A 242 35.26 19.78 -14.76
CA SER A 242 34.25 19.03 -15.52
C SER A 242 34.49 19.01 -17.02
N LEU A 243 35.40 19.84 -17.54
CA LEU A 243 35.80 19.84 -18.96
C LEU A 243 36.66 18.61 -19.28
N LEU A 244 36.01 17.51 -19.64
CA LEU A 244 36.64 16.21 -19.91
C LEU A 244 37.61 16.27 -21.10
N ALA A 245 38.84 15.79 -20.92
CA ALA A 245 39.84 15.77 -22.00
C ALA A 245 39.41 14.98 -23.24
N LYS A 246 38.54 13.98 -23.09
CA LYS A 246 37.94 13.18 -24.19
C LYS A 246 36.43 13.48 -24.33
N GLY A 247 36.10 14.73 -24.69
CA GLY A 247 34.72 15.21 -24.85
C GLY A 247 33.82 14.27 -25.66
N ARG A 248 34.36 13.69 -26.73
CA ARG A 248 33.72 12.68 -27.61
C ARG A 248 32.98 11.55 -26.89
N VAL A 249 33.33 11.21 -25.65
CA VAL A 249 32.59 10.19 -24.88
C VAL A 249 31.16 10.67 -24.58
N ILE A 250 30.97 11.95 -24.26
CA ILE A 250 29.62 12.52 -24.12
C ILE A 250 29.07 12.88 -25.50
N GLY A 251 29.91 13.48 -26.38
CA GLY A 251 29.53 13.86 -27.74
C GLY A 251 28.91 12.73 -28.55
N ALA A 252 29.56 11.56 -28.65
CA ALA A 252 29.04 10.42 -29.40
C ALA A 252 27.72 9.88 -28.85
N GLN A 253 27.51 9.97 -27.53
CA GLN A 253 26.26 9.53 -26.90
C GLN A 253 25.11 10.50 -27.18
N PHE A 254 25.32 11.81 -27.02
CA PHE A 254 24.28 12.81 -27.34
C PHE A 254 24.02 12.91 -28.84
N ALA A 255 25.03 12.69 -29.68
CA ALA A 255 24.84 12.57 -31.12
C ALA A 255 23.89 11.40 -31.42
N GLU A 256 24.08 10.21 -30.83
CA GLU A 256 23.21 9.06 -31.10
C GLU A 256 21.81 9.23 -30.47
N LEU A 257 21.68 9.80 -29.27
CA LEU A 257 20.38 10.07 -28.63
C LEU A 257 19.49 11.02 -29.44
N PHE A 258 20.10 12.04 -30.06
CA PHE A 258 19.41 13.03 -30.89
C PHE A 258 19.53 12.73 -32.39
N GLU A 259 19.79 11.47 -32.77
CA GLU A 259 19.45 11.00 -34.11
C GLU A 259 17.99 10.52 -34.14
N GLU A 260 17.27 10.94 -35.17
CA GLU A 260 15.83 10.70 -35.37
C GLU A 260 14.99 11.10 -34.13
N ASP A 261 14.47 10.14 -33.36
CA ASP A 261 13.57 10.37 -32.22
C ASP A 261 13.96 9.53 -30.99
N LEU A 262 15.18 8.97 -30.97
CA LEU A 262 15.60 7.96 -29.98
C LEU A 262 15.47 8.46 -28.53
N TYR A 263 15.92 9.67 -28.22
CA TYR A 263 15.78 10.27 -26.89
C TYR A 263 14.33 10.26 -26.38
N PHE A 264 13.37 10.56 -27.25
CA PHE A 264 11.95 10.58 -26.87
C PHE A 264 11.32 9.19 -26.89
N GLU A 265 11.79 8.25 -27.73
CA GLU A 265 11.38 6.85 -27.68
C GLU A 265 11.73 6.19 -26.35
N LEU A 266 12.98 6.32 -25.90
CA LEU A 266 13.47 5.78 -24.63
C LEU A 266 12.65 6.32 -23.44
N ALA A 267 12.33 7.62 -23.47
CA ALA A 267 11.50 8.28 -22.47
C ALA A 267 10.02 7.85 -22.51
N ARG A 268 9.42 7.73 -23.70
CA ARG A 268 8.05 7.21 -23.87
C ARG A 268 7.92 5.78 -23.33
N LYS A 269 8.92 4.92 -23.57
CA LYS A 269 8.95 3.56 -23.03
C LYS A 269 9.00 3.54 -21.50
N ALA A 270 9.84 4.38 -20.89
CA ALA A 270 9.91 4.52 -19.43
C ALA A 270 8.56 4.96 -18.84
N ASN A 271 7.93 5.98 -19.43
CA ASN A 271 6.60 6.47 -19.02
C ASN A 271 5.51 5.39 -19.15
N LEU A 272 5.48 4.64 -20.27
CA LEU A 272 4.50 3.57 -20.50
C LEU A 272 4.63 2.44 -19.47
N ALA A 273 5.85 2.09 -19.05
CA ALA A 273 6.07 1.11 -17.98
C ALA A 273 5.56 1.63 -16.61
N ALA A 274 5.74 2.92 -16.30
CA ALA A 274 5.22 3.53 -15.08
C ALA A 274 3.68 3.63 -15.08
N GLU A 275 3.08 4.02 -16.21
CA GLU A 275 1.63 4.01 -16.40
C GLU A 275 1.05 2.59 -16.22
N SER A 276 1.75 1.57 -16.74
CA SER A 276 1.34 0.16 -16.61
C SER A 276 1.40 -0.31 -15.15
N LEU A 277 2.48 0.00 -14.42
CA LEU A 277 2.59 -0.25 -12.98
C LEU A 277 1.48 0.47 -12.20
N SER A 278 1.33 1.78 -12.40
CA SER A 278 0.36 2.61 -11.69
C SER A 278 -1.09 2.13 -11.91
N SER A 279 -1.44 1.80 -13.16
CA SER A 279 -2.74 1.25 -13.52
C SER A 279 -3.00 -0.12 -12.89
N GLY A 280 -2.00 -1.01 -12.88
CA GLY A 280 -2.14 -2.33 -12.27
C GLY A 280 -2.20 -2.28 -10.74
N ILE A 281 -1.44 -1.39 -10.10
CA ILE A 281 -1.48 -1.14 -8.65
C ILE A 281 -2.87 -0.68 -8.23
N ALA A 282 -3.49 0.24 -9.00
CA ALA A 282 -4.87 0.67 -8.78
C ALA A 282 -5.92 -0.43 -9.04
N GLN A 283 -5.69 -1.30 -10.03
CA GLN A 283 -6.55 -2.46 -10.31
C GLN A 283 -6.49 -3.52 -9.20
N ALA A 284 -5.32 -3.71 -8.58
CA ALA A 284 -5.12 -4.53 -7.39
C ALA A 284 -5.60 -3.85 -6.08
N GLY A 285 -6.39 -2.76 -6.17
CA GLY A 285 -7.03 -2.10 -5.04
C GLY A 285 -6.16 -1.12 -4.23
N PHE A 286 -4.89 -0.94 -4.59
CA PHE A 286 -3.95 -0.08 -3.86
C PHE A 286 -3.97 1.37 -4.36
N SER A 287 -3.76 2.32 -3.44
CA SER A 287 -3.77 3.76 -3.78
C SER A 287 -2.42 4.23 -4.33
N VAL A 288 -2.45 5.24 -5.19
CA VAL A 288 -1.25 5.95 -5.67
C VAL A 288 -1.26 7.36 -5.08
N TYR A 289 -0.18 7.71 -4.37
CA TYR A 289 -0.02 8.94 -3.58
C TYR A 289 0.03 10.21 -4.42
N ALA A 290 0.58 10.13 -5.64
CA ALA A 290 0.65 11.20 -6.61
C ALA A 290 0.34 10.68 -8.01
N ALA A 291 -0.24 11.53 -8.87
CA ALA A 291 -0.53 11.17 -10.24
C ALA A 291 0.75 10.78 -11.00
N THR A 292 0.72 9.63 -11.69
CA THR A 292 1.85 9.14 -12.48
C THR A 292 1.92 9.87 -13.82
N GLU A 293 2.50 11.07 -13.80
CA GLU A 293 2.72 11.90 -14.99
C GLU A 293 3.95 11.46 -15.80
N THR A 294 4.92 10.77 -15.18
CA THR A 294 6.20 10.35 -15.81
C THR A 294 6.67 8.96 -15.33
N ASN A 295 7.94 8.60 -15.54
CA ASN A 295 8.59 7.35 -15.13
C ASN A 295 8.73 7.09 -13.60
N GLN A 296 7.92 7.74 -12.76
CA GLN A 296 7.98 7.66 -11.30
C GLN A 296 6.59 7.33 -10.74
N VAL A 297 6.45 6.19 -10.06
CA VAL A 297 5.19 5.73 -9.42
C VAL A 297 5.36 5.77 -7.90
N PHE A 298 4.39 6.35 -7.20
CA PHE A 298 4.38 6.49 -5.74
C PHE A 298 3.20 5.71 -5.16
N ALA A 299 3.37 4.43 -4.87
CA ALA A 299 2.30 3.52 -4.46
C ALA A 299 2.20 3.42 -2.93
N VAL A 300 0.99 3.52 -2.38
CA VAL A 300 0.70 3.28 -0.96
C VAL A 300 0.41 1.80 -0.77
N LEU A 301 1.25 1.10 -0.01
CA LEU A 301 1.13 -0.34 0.24
C LEU A 301 1.28 -0.68 1.73
N PRO A 302 0.64 -1.76 2.22
CA PRO A 302 0.87 -2.30 3.55
C PRO A 302 2.33 -2.71 3.79
N LEU A 303 2.83 -2.47 5.00
CA LEU A 303 4.20 -2.81 5.41
C LEU A 303 4.49 -4.32 5.32
N SER A 304 3.47 -5.16 5.52
CA SER A 304 3.50 -6.61 5.32
C SER A 304 3.79 -6.98 3.86
N LEU A 305 3.08 -6.38 2.91
CA LEU A 305 3.28 -6.56 1.48
C LEU A 305 4.62 -5.97 1.02
N ILE A 306 5.01 -4.80 1.52
CA ILE A 306 6.32 -4.19 1.25
C ILE A 306 7.47 -5.11 1.69
N LYS A 307 7.34 -5.81 2.82
CA LYS A 307 8.33 -6.78 3.30
C LYS A 307 8.47 -7.96 2.33
N VAL A 308 7.37 -8.51 1.83
CA VAL A 308 7.34 -9.61 0.84
C VAL A 308 7.89 -9.15 -0.52
N LEU A 309 7.47 -7.99 -1.03
CA LEU A 309 7.96 -7.44 -2.29
C LEU A 309 9.48 -7.24 -2.26
N LYS A 310 10.05 -6.82 -1.13
CA LYS A 310 11.50 -6.66 -0.92
C LYS A 310 12.30 -7.96 -0.99
N GLU A 311 11.67 -9.13 -1.04
CA GLU A 311 12.37 -10.40 -1.27
C GLU A 311 12.72 -10.57 -2.77
N SER A 312 11.80 -10.19 -3.67
CA SER A 312 11.94 -10.30 -5.13
C SER A 312 12.39 -9.01 -5.84
N PHE A 313 12.20 -7.84 -5.21
CA PHE A 313 12.39 -6.52 -5.83
C PHE A 313 13.20 -5.56 -4.95
N SER A 314 13.83 -4.58 -5.58
CA SER A 314 14.54 -3.47 -4.92
C SER A 314 13.86 -2.15 -5.27
N PHE A 315 13.35 -1.43 -4.28
CA PHE A 315 12.68 -0.14 -4.45
C PHE A 315 12.79 0.70 -3.17
N TYR A 316 12.61 2.01 -3.29
CA TYR A 316 12.72 2.94 -2.17
C TYR A 316 11.40 3.00 -1.38
N VAL A 317 11.48 3.00 -0.04
CA VAL A 317 10.34 3.39 0.80
C VAL A 317 10.49 4.88 1.06
N TRP A 318 9.52 5.66 0.59
CA TRP A 318 9.58 7.11 0.55
C TRP A 318 9.19 7.73 1.90
N GLU A 319 8.01 7.40 2.41
CA GLU A 319 7.54 7.79 3.74
C GLU A 319 6.53 6.78 4.30
N LYS A 320 6.25 6.83 5.61
CA LYS A 320 5.21 6.00 6.24
C LYS A 320 3.84 6.67 6.15
N CYS A 321 2.79 5.86 6.01
CA CYS A 321 1.39 6.28 6.05
C CYS A 321 0.72 5.60 7.26
N GLY A 322 0.65 6.31 8.38
CA GLY A 322 0.21 5.72 9.65
C GLY A 322 1.16 4.62 10.15
N ASP A 323 0.62 3.66 10.89
CA ASP A 323 1.39 2.59 11.53
C ASP A 323 1.70 1.42 10.59
N ASP A 324 0.72 1.02 9.76
CA ASP A 324 0.71 -0.22 8.98
C ASP A 324 0.98 -0.07 7.48
N GLU A 325 1.06 1.14 6.92
CA GLU A 325 1.32 1.40 5.49
C GLU A 325 2.53 2.29 5.23
N ALA A 326 3.01 2.32 3.97
CA ALA A 326 4.00 3.28 3.51
C ALA A 326 3.89 3.57 2.00
N VAL A 327 4.32 4.77 1.61
CA VAL A 327 4.56 5.10 0.20
C VAL A 327 5.85 4.43 -0.23
N ILE A 328 5.80 3.63 -1.29
CA ILE A 328 6.98 3.16 -2.02
C ILE A 328 7.13 3.95 -3.31
N ARG A 329 8.38 4.20 -3.71
CA ARG A 329 8.71 4.82 -5.00
C ARG A 329 9.33 3.78 -5.91
N LEU A 330 8.65 3.53 -7.04
CA LEU A 330 9.11 2.70 -8.15
C LEU A 330 9.52 3.62 -9.29
N LEU A 331 10.75 3.49 -9.78
CA LEU A 331 11.24 4.16 -10.99
C LEU A 331 11.33 3.15 -12.14
N THR A 332 10.83 3.56 -13.30
CA THR A 332 10.99 2.82 -14.56
C THR A 332 11.99 3.52 -15.47
N THR A 333 12.50 2.76 -16.43
CA THR A 333 13.65 3.12 -17.25
C THR A 333 13.36 2.83 -18.72
N TRP A 334 14.23 3.33 -19.59
CA TRP A 334 14.25 2.97 -21.01
C TRP A 334 14.46 1.45 -21.23
N ALA A 335 15.01 0.74 -20.25
CA ALA A 335 15.29 -0.70 -20.32
C ALA A 335 14.20 -1.56 -19.67
N THR A 336 13.30 -1.00 -18.85
CA THR A 336 12.29 -1.76 -18.08
C THR A 336 11.53 -2.78 -18.95
N GLU A 337 11.50 -4.02 -18.47
CA GLU A 337 10.87 -5.17 -19.11
C GLU A 337 9.40 -5.30 -18.67
N GLY A 338 8.48 -5.46 -19.63
CA GLY A 338 7.06 -5.70 -19.35
C GLY A 338 6.84 -6.92 -18.44
N ALA A 339 7.59 -8.00 -18.64
CA ALA A 339 7.53 -9.20 -17.81
C ALA A 339 7.88 -8.95 -16.33
N GLN A 340 8.69 -7.93 -15.99
CA GLN A 340 9.02 -7.59 -14.61
C GLN A 340 7.95 -6.66 -13.98
N VAL A 341 7.28 -5.85 -14.80
CA VAL A 341 6.07 -5.11 -14.42
C VAL A 341 4.94 -6.10 -14.13
N GLU A 342 4.65 -7.03 -15.04
CA GLU A 342 3.67 -8.12 -14.86
C GLU A 342 3.98 -8.96 -13.60
N ARG A 343 5.24 -9.34 -13.40
CA ARG A 343 5.70 -10.05 -12.19
C ARG A 343 5.51 -9.24 -10.91
N PHE A 344 5.69 -7.91 -10.95
CA PHE A 344 5.46 -7.05 -9.80
C PHE A 344 3.96 -6.95 -9.47
N LEU A 345 3.14 -6.71 -10.49
CA LEU A 345 1.68 -6.64 -10.34
C LEU A 345 1.10 -7.96 -9.83
N LYS A 346 1.55 -9.10 -10.36
CA LYS A 346 1.15 -10.42 -9.85
C LYS A 346 1.46 -10.60 -8.36
N TYR A 347 2.52 -10.00 -7.82
CA TYR A 347 2.78 -10.09 -6.37
C TYR A 347 1.73 -9.35 -5.52
N LEU A 348 0.99 -8.40 -6.11
CA LEU A 348 -0.14 -7.69 -5.50
C LEU A 348 -1.42 -8.53 -5.61
N ASP A 349 -1.71 -9.11 -6.78
CA ASP A 349 -2.84 -10.03 -6.98
C ASP A 349 -2.72 -11.28 -6.09
N ASP A 350 -1.52 -11.89 -6.06
CA ASP A 350 -1.17 -12.99 -5.15
C ASP A 350 -1.16 -12.53 -3.67
N ALA A 351 -1.18 -11.22 -3.37
CA ALA A 351 -1.30 -10.72 -1.99
C ALA A 351 -2.76 -10.61 -1.52
N ASP A 352 -3.67 -10.16 -2.38
CA ASP A 352 -5.12 -10.19 -2.10
C ASP A 352 -5.62 -11.65 -1.95
N GLN A 353 -5.05 -12.58 -2.73
CA GLN A 353 -5.30 -14.02 -2.60
C GLN A 353 -4.52 -14.71 -1.46
N ARG A 354 -3.55 -14.04 -0.82
CA ARG A 354 -2.84 -14.60 0.35
C ARG A 354 -3.67 -14.41 1.61
N GLN A 355 -4.55 -15.40 1.84
CA GLN A 355 -5.30 -15.58 3.09
C GLN A 355 -4.44 -15.22 4.31
N ASP A 356 -4.93 -14.30 5.15
CA ASP A 356 -4.20 -13.76 6.29
C ASP A 356 -3.54 -14.87 7.14
N PRO A 357 -2.27 -14.71 7.58
CA PRO A 357 -1.61 -15.62 8.51
C PRO A 357 -2.13 -15.48 9.96
N ILE A 358 -3.39 -15.07 10.14
CA ILE A 358 -4.12 -15.14 11.41
C ILE A 358 -4.33 -16.62 11.73
N THR A 359 -3.64 -17.10 12.75
CA THR A 359 -3.82 -18.44 13.32
C THR A 359 -4.16 -18.35 14.80
N VAL A 360 -4.91 -19.33 15.28
CA VAL A 360 -5.33 -19.41 16.68
C VAL A 360 -4.17 -19.95 17.54
N LYS A 361 -3.55 -19.07 18.33
CA LYS A 361 -2.44 -19.40 19.25
C LYS A 361 -2.88 -20.24 20.46
N ARG A 362 -4.12 -20.07 20.92
CA ARG A 362 -4.73 -20.80 22.04
C ARG A 362 -6.26 -20.81 21.90
N SER A 363 -6.91 -21.87 22.36
CA SER A 363 -8.38 -21.91 22.40
C SER A 363 -8.94 -20.93 23.44
N ALA A 364 -9.90 -20.09 23.08
CA ALA A 364 -10.43 -19.03 23.93
C ALA A 364 -11.81 -18.53 23.48
N TYR A 365 -12.55 -17.91 24.40
CA TYR A 365 -13.90 -17.40 24.19
C TYR A 365 -13.99 -15.95 24.67
N TRP A 366 -14.36 -15.00 23.81
CA TRP A 366 -14.74 -13.63 24.20
C TRP A 366 -16.24 -13.44 24.03
N CYS A 367 -16.88 -12.83 25.02
CA CYS A 367 -18.32 -12.67 25.13
C CYS A 367 -18.67 -11.22 25.45
N TYR A 368 -19.72 -10.72 24.81
CA TYR A 368 -20.31 -9.40 25.04
C TYR A 368 -21.83 -9.54 25.13
N CYS A 369 -22.43 -8.89 26.12
CA CYS A 369 -23.88 -8.76 26.25
C CYS A 369 -24.23 -7.32 26.63
N GLY A 370 -24.96 -6.63 25.75
CA GLY A 370 -25.20 -5.19 25.86
C GLY A 370 -25.75 -4.58 24.58
N PRO A 371 -25.79 -3.23 24.51
CA PRO A 371 -26.14 -2.49 23.31
C PRO A 371 -25.25 -2.81 22.11
N LEU A 372 -25.69 -2.49 20.88
CA LEU A 372 -24.85 -2.65 19.70
C LEU A 372 -23.55 -1.83 19.85
N LEU A 373 -22.40 -2.48 19.65
CA LEU A 373 -21.10 -1.81 19.54
C LEU A 373 -21.02 -1.03 18.23
N ASP A 374 -20.41 0.15 18.19
CA ASP A 374 -20.25 0.95 16.96
C ASP A 374 -18.78 1.01 16.50
N PRO A 375 -18.23 -0.05 15.87
CA PRO A 375 -16.80 -0.11 15.56
C PRO A 375 -16.26 0.91 14.53
N PRO A 376 -17.06 1.56 13.64
CA PRO A 376 -16.58 2.70 12.85
C PRO A 376 -16.39 3.98 13.66
N GLY A 377 -17.13 4.17 14.77
CA GLY A 377 -17.16 5.41 15.55
C GLY A 377 -16.59 5.30 16.98
N SER A 378 -16.35 4.09 17.48
CA SER A 378 -15.91 3.84 18.86
C SER A 378 -14.93 2.68 18.98
N SER A 379 -14.05 2.73 19.98
CA SER A 379 -13.17 1.62 20.34
C SER A 379 -13.98 0.42 20.84
N LEU A 380 -13.53 -0.78 20.51
CA LEU A 380 -14.05 -2.00 21.12
C LEU A 380 -13.72 -2.00 22.63
N PRO A 381 -14.47 -2.74 23.47
CA PRO A 381 -14.19 -2.77 24.92
C PRO A 381 -12.77 -3.29 25.19
N ASP A 382 -12.03 -2.70 26.13
CA ASP A 382 -10.57 -2.92 26.28
C ASP A 382 -10.14 -4.40 26.29
N ASN A 383 -10.93 -5.26 26.97
CA ASN A 383 -10.64 -6.68 27.07
C ASN A 383 -10.85 -7.49 25.77
N PHE A 384 -11.36 -6.87 24.70
CA PHE A 384 -11.27 -7.40 23.34
C PHE A 384 -9.83 -7.36 22.84
N TYR A 385 -9.09 -6.27 23.08
CA TYR A 385 -7.69 -6.15 22.66
C TYR A 385 -6.78 -7.10 23.48
N ASP A 386 -7.08 -7.31 24.77
CA ASP A 386 -6.46 -8.38 25.59
C ASP A 386 -6.69 -9.77 25.00
N PHE A 387 -7.93 -10.05 24.57
CA PHE A 387 -8.30 -11.31 23.92
C PHE A 387 -7.57 -11.47 22.58
N GLU A 388 -7.69 -10.49 21.68
CA GLU A 388 -7.08 -10.50 20.35
C GLU A 388 -5.56 -10.75 20.43
N SER A 389 -4.85 -9.95 21.23
CA SER A 389 -3.39 -10.03 21.39
C SER A 389 -2.91 -11.35 22.01
N GLN A 390 -3.69 -11.98 22.89
CA GLN A 390 -3.32 -13.28 23.47
C GLN A 390 -3.70 -14.49 22.60
N VAL A 391 -4.70 -14.35 21.74
CA VAL A 391 -5.35 -15.47 21.04
C VAL A 391 -4.93 -15.62 19.58
N PHE A 392 -4.61 -14.54 18.86
CA PHE A 392 -4.28 -14.60 17.42
C PHE A 392 -2.83 -14.19 17.13
N THR A 393 -2.21 -14.76 16.09
CA THR A 393 -0.87 -14.32 15.61
C THR A 393 -0.89 -12.87 15.14
N GLU A 394 -1.93 -12.49 14.39
CA GLU A 394 -2.15 -11.16 13.82
C GLU A 394 -3.55 -10.64 14.18
N SER A 395 -3.80 -9.36 13.96
CA SER A 395 -5.08 -8.71 14.31
C SER A 395 -6.25 -9.25 13.48
N ILE A 396 -7.31 -9.73 14.14
CA ILE A 396 -8.54 -10.21 13.51
C ILE A 396 -9.55 -9.09 13.20
N ARG A 397 -9.32 -7.86 13.68
CA ARG A 397 -10.15 -6.68 13.43
C ARG A 397 -10.47 -6.46 11.95
N SER A 398 -9.56 -6.78 11.02
CA SER A 398 -9.78 -6.70 9.56
C SER A 398 -11.00 -7.50 9.08
N LYS A 399 -11.22 -8.70 9.63
CA LYS A 399 -12.38 -9.54 9.32
C LYS A 399 -13.58 -9.26 10.23
N PHE A 400 -13.32 -8.88 11.47
CA PHE A 400 -14.36 -8.70 12.49
C PHE A 400 -15.14 -7.38 12.36
N ILE A 401 -14.48 -6.25 12.06
CA ILE A 401 -15.13 -4.94 11.97
C ILE A 401 -16.15 -4.85 10.81
N PRO A 402 -15.87 -5.35 9.59
CA PRO A 402 -16.86 -5.38 8.51
C PRO A 402 -18.08 -6.25 8.85
N PHE A 403 -17.86 -7.43 9.45
CA PHE A 403 -18.93 -8.31 9.93
C PHE A 403 -19.81 -7.61 10.97
N MET A 404 -19.21 -6.99 11.99
CA MET A 404 -19.96 -6.24 13.01
C MET A 404 -20.79 -5.11 12.40
N SER A 405 -20.20 -4.34 11.48
CA SER A 405 -20.90 -3.27 10.76
C SER A 405 -22.09 -3.79 9.95
N TYR A 406 -21.94 -4.94 9.28
CA TYR A 406 -23.03 -5.61 8.58
C TYR A 406 -24.15 -6.07 9.54
N ILE A 407 -23.79 -6.76 10.64
CA ILE A 407 -24.75 -7.27 11.61
C ILE A 407 -25.52 -6.15 12.31
N ASN A 408 -24.84 -5.09 12.75
CA ASN A 408 -25.48 -3.93 13.37
C ASN A 408 -26.54 -3.32 12.46
N ASN A 409 -26.20 -3.11 11.19
CA ASN A 409 -27.15 -2.62 10.18
C ASN A 409 -28.33 -3.59 9.98
N ARG A 410 -28.10 -4.91 9.98
CA ARG A 410 -29.19 -5.91 9.89
C ARG A 410 -30.08 -5.94 11.13
N LEU A 411 -29.54 -5.70 12.33
CA LEU A 411 -30.27 -5.72 13.59
C LEU A 411 -31.06 -4.42 13.84
N LEU A 412 -30.46 -3.25 13.58
CA LEU A 412 -31.14 -1.95 13.63
C LEU A 412 -32.34 -1.90 12.69
N ASN A 413 -32.19 -2.40 11.45
CA ASN A 413 -33.30 -2.49 10.48
C ASN A 413 -34.41 -3.48 10.90
N LYS A 414 -34.19 -4.31 11.92
CA LYS A 414 -35.21 -5.16 12.56
C LYS A 414 -35.69 -4.61 13.93
N GLY A 415 -35.23 -3.43 14.34
CA GLY A 415 -35.61 -2.77 15.60
C GLY A 415 -34.82 -3.21 16.84
N PHE A 416 -33.81 -4.08 16.69
CA PHE A 416 -32.97 -4.52 17.81
C PHE A 416 -31.88 -3.51 18.13
N LYS A 417 -31.63 -3.31 19.44
CA LYS A 417 -30.62 -2.39 19.97
C LYS A 417 -29.57 -3.09 20.83
N ASP A 418 -29.77 -4.35 21.15
CA ASP A 418 -28.94 -5.13 22.08
C ASP A 418 -28.77 -6.56 21.55
N TYR A 419 -27.64 -7.19 21.90
CA TYR A 419 -27.38 -8.60 21.59
C TYR A 419 -26.52 -9.29 22.65
N PHE A 420 -26.50 -10.61 22.59
CA PHE A 420 -25.45 -11.47 23.13
C PHE A 420 -24.54 -11.94 21.98
N LEU A 421 -23.29 -11.52 21.98
CA LEU A 421 -22.26 -11.79 20.97
C LEU A 421 -21.15 -12.64 21.59
N THR A 422 -20.74 -13.70 20.91
CA THR A 422 -19.59 -14.53 21.31
C THR A 422 -18.67 -14.82 20.15
N ILE A 423 -17.36 -14.72 20.40
CA ILE A 423 -16.29 -15.15 19.51
C ILE A 423 -15.61 -16.35 20.16
N ARG A 424 -15.63 -17.49 19.47
CA ARG A 424 -14.97 -18.73 19.88
C ARG A 424 -13.79 -18.99 18.95
N ALA A 425 -12.58 -18.83 19.48
CA ALA A 425 -11.35 -19.24 18.84
C ALA A 425 -10.97 -20.65 19.32
N THR A 426 -10.70 -21.55 18.38
CA THR A 426 -10.34 -22.95 18.66
C THR A 426 -9.06 -23.31 17.91
N THR A 427 -8.07 -23.84 18.61
CA THR A 427 -6.84 -24.42 18.02
C THR A 427 -7.18 -25.67 17.18
N PRO A 428 -6.32 -26.08 16.22
CA PRO A 428 -6.43 -27.38 15.59
C PRO A 428 -6.47 -28.50 16.64
N THR A 429 -7.36 -29.48 16.48
CA THR A 429 -7.57 -30.57 17.46
C THR A 429 -8.37 -31.71 16.87
N HIS A 430 -8.07 -32.93 17.31
CA HIS A 430 -8.83 -34.15 17.00
C HIS A 430 -10.15 -34.26 17.80
N GLU A 431 -10.42 -33.34 18.73
CA GLU A 431 -11.61 -33.38 19.59
C GLU A 431 -12.95 -33.36 18.81
N PHE A 432 -12.93 -32.79 17.60
CA PHE A 432 -14.10 -32.62 16.71
C PHE A 432 -14.08 -33.53 15.48
N ASP A 433 -13.21 -34.55 15.44
CA ASP A 433 -13.17 -35.53 14.34
C ASP A 433 -14.43 -36.43 14.31
N GLN A 434 -15.20 -36.47 15.41
CA GLN A 434 -16.54 -37.06 15.47
C GLN A 434 -17.61 -35.95 15.59
N PRO A 435 -18.71 -35.99 14.78
CA PRO A 435 -19.77 -34.99 14.85
C PRO A 435 -20.45 -34.89 16.22
N ARG A 436 -20.59 -33.67 16.74
CA ARG A 436 -21.17 -33.36 18.05
C ARG A 436 -22.51 -32.67 17.90
N TRP A 437 -23.52 -33.38 17.40
CA TRP A 437 -24.85 -32.82 17.12
C TRP A 437 -25.57 -32.31 18.38
N HIS A 438 -25.69 -30.99 18.50
CA HIS A 438 -26.35 -30.28 19.60
C HIS A 438 -27.35 -29.24 19.08
N ALA A 439 -28.01 -28.53 20.00
CA ALA A 439 -28.93 -27.43 19.72
C ALA A 439 -28.91 -26.44 20.88
N ASP A 440 -29.03 -25.15 20.58
CA ASP A 440 -28.90 -24.05 21.53
C ASP A 440 -30.22 -23.77 22.27
N GLU A 441 -30.53 -24.60 23.26
CA GLU A 441 -31.83 -24.58 23.94
C GLU A 441 -31.94 -23.54 25.06
N LEU A 442 -30.81 -23.12 25.67
CA LEU A 442 -30.80 -22.41 26.96
C LEU A 442 -30.96 -20.88 26.90
N PHE A 443 -30.87 -20.26 25.73
CA PHE A 443 -30.85 -18.79 25.61
C PHE A 443 -32.13 -18.14 26.16
N PHE A 444 -33.30 -18.55 25.69
CA PHE A 444 -34.58 -17.89 26.02
C PHE A 444 -35.54 -18.70 26.91
N THR A 445 -35.09 -19.81 27.50
CA THR A 445 -35.91 -20.54 28.50
C THR A 445 -36.15 -19.71 29.76
N THR A 446 -37.33 -19.84 30.35
CA THR A 446 -37.65 -19.25 31.67
C THR A 446 -37.23 -20.14 32.84
N ASP A 447 -36.73 -21.34 32.56
CA ASP A 447 -36.29 -22.31 33.58
C ASP A 447 -35.14 -21.74 34.41
N VAL A 448 -35.32 -21.70 35.74
CA VAL A 448 -34.26 -21.41 36.71
C VAL A 448 -33.18 -22.49 36.57
N LEU A 449 -31.94 -22.14 36.23
CA LEU A 449 -30.85 -23.11 35.96
C LEU A 449 -30.67 -24.11 37.14
N PRO A 450 -31.15 -25.36 37.03
CA PRO A 450 -31.18 -26.30 38.14
C PRO A 450 -30.04 -27.32 37.95
N GLY A 451 -28.81 -26.80 37.82
CA GLY A 451 -27.60 -27.59 37.57
C GLY A 451 -27.61 -28.36 36.25
N THR A 452 -27.02 -27.80 35.19
CA THR A 452 -26.94 -28.36 33.81
C THR A 452 -26.51 -29.83 33.74
N ARG A 453 -27.49 -30.74 33.67
CA ARG A 453 -27.27 -32.18 33.84
C ARG A 453 -28.38 -33.00 33.17
N LEU A 454 -28.13 -34.30 33.02
CA LEU A 454 -29.03 -35.30 32.44
C LEU A 454 -29.70 -36.14 33.54
N GLY A 455 -30.09 -35.49 34.65
CA GLY A 455 -30.59 -36.16 35.85
C GLY A 455 -31.91 -35.62 36.38
N LEU A 456 -32.81 -36.55 36.70
CA LEU A 456 -34.26 -36.38 36.85
C LEU A 456 -34.94 -35.90 35.54
N LYS A 457 -36.03 -36.57 35.14
CA LYS A 457 -36.73 -36.36 33.86
C LYS A 457 -37.04 -34.88 33.65
N SER A 458 -36.41 -34.27 32.65
CA SER A 458 -36.41 -32.82 32.46
C SER A 458 -37.84 -32.28 32.32
N GLN A 459 -38.30 -31.53 33.32
CA GLN A 459 -39.72 -31.17 33.40
C GLN A 459 -40.12 -30.27 32.24
N HIS A 460 -41.14 -30.68 31.46
CA HIS A 460 -41.72 -29.86 30.41
C HIS A 460 -42.64 -28.78 31.01
N GLN A 461 -42.10 -27.61 31.33
CA GLN A 461 -42.93 -26.42 31.56
C GLN A 461 -43.16 -25.69 30.22
N LYS A 462 -44.34 -25.90 29.64
CA LYS A 462 -44.75 -25.23 28.38
C LYS A 462 -45.14 -23.77 28.61
N HIS A 463 -44.17 -22.87 28.59
CA HIS A 463 -44.42 -21.43 28.44
C HIS A 463 -43.42 -20.77 27.48
N HIS A 464 -43.92 -20.41 26.29
CA HIS A 464 -43.30 -19.41 25.42
C HIS A 464 -44.16 -18.14 25.42
N LYS A 465 -43.57 -17.00 25.80
CA LYS A 465 -43.91 -15.75 25.13
C LYS A 465 -43.22 -15.79 23.78
N ASN A 466 -43.97 -15.77 22.68
CA ASN A 466 -43.38 -15.67 21.35
C ASN A 466 -43.01 -14.21 21.07
N THR A 467 -41.82 -13.79 21.52
CA THR A 467 -41.28 -12.44 21.36
C THR A 467 -40.61 -12.20 20.00
N GLY A 468 -40.44 -13.24 19.17
CA GLY A 468 -39.77 -13.14 17.87
C GLY A 468 -38.25 -12.97 17.93
N THR A 469 -37.66 -13.19 19.11
CA THR A 469 -36.21 -13.11 19.40
C THR A 469 -35.53 -14.49 19.39
N ASP A 470 -36.32 -15.54 19.20
CA ASP A 470 -35.97 -16.97 19.26
C ASP A 470 -35.11 -17.49 18.08
N TRP A 471 -34.15 -16.68 17.62
CA TRP A 471 -33.23 -16.98 16.53
C TRP A 471 -31.84 -16.40 16.80
N LYS A 472 -30.82 -16.92 16.12
CA LYS A 472 -29.46 -16.42 16.16
C LYS A 472 -28.83 -16.36 14.77
N ILE A 473 -27.80 -15.54 14.64
CA ILE A 473 -26.94 -15.44 13.45
C ILE A 473 -25.58 -16.04 13.82
N CYS A 474 -24.95 -16.79 12.91
CA CYS A 474 -23.55 -17.15 13.07
C CYS A 474 -22.75 -17.07 11.76
N THR A 475 -21.44 -16.87 11.90
CA THR A 475 -20.46 -16.92 10.80
C THR A 475 -19.19 -17.63 11.27
N THR A 476 -18.34 -17.98 10.31
CA THR A 476 -16.96 -18.41 10.57
C THR A 476 -16.02 -17.44 9.84
N LEU A 477 -15.15 -16.73 10.58
CA LEU A 477 -14.19 -15.78 10.01
C LEU A 477 -12.83 -16.41 9.66
N LEU A 478 -12.56 -17.61 10.19
CA LEU A 478 -11.35 -18.38 9.96
C LEU A 478 -11.65 -19.87 10.18
N GLY A 479 -11.12 -20.74 9.33
CA GLY A 479 -11.28 -22.19 9.44
C GLY A 479 -12.64 -22.71 8.94
N PRO A 480 -12.94 -24.01 9.14
CA PRO A 480 -14.12 -24.66 8.58
C PRO A 480 -15.45 -24.19 9.23
N SER A 481 -16.55 -24.21 8.49
CA SER A 481 -17.85 -23.71 8.94
C SER A 481 -18.64 -24.67 9.85
N THR A 482 -19.62 -24.12 10.58
CA THR A 482 -20.57 -24.93 11.39
C THR A 482 -21.45 -25.77 10.47
N LEU A 483 -21.64 -27.03 10.83
CA LEU A 483 -22.47 -27.99 10.10
C LEU A 483 -23.90 -27.98 10.63
N PHE A 484 -24.88 -28.03 9.74
CA PHE A 484 -26.31 -28.07 10.04
C PHE A 484 -26.96 -29.29 9.40
N ILE A 485 -27.96 -29.88 10.06
CA ILE A 485 -28.86 -30.82 9.38
C ILE A 485 -29.75 -30.03 8.39
N PRO A 486 -29.96 -30.51 7.14
CA PRO A 486 -30.82 -29.84 6.17
C PRO A 486 -32.23 -29.51 6.70
N PRO A 487 -32.84 -28.38 6.32
CA PRO A 487 -34.17 -27.97 6.81
C PRO A 487 -35.28 -29.00 6.63
N SER A 488 -35.19 -29.85 5.60
CA SER A 488 -36.10 -30.99 5.35
C SER A 488 -36.08 -32.05 6.47
N HIS A 489 -34.95 -32.21 7.15
CA HIS A 489 -34.73 -33.27 8.14
C HIS A 489 -34.71 -32.76 9.59
N GLN A 490 -34.64 -31.45 9.81
CA GLN A 490 -34.59 -30.83 11.15
C GLN A 490 -35.69 -31.33 12.11
N SER A 491 -36.94 -31.50 11.65
CA SER A 491 -38.03 -32.01 12.51
C SER A 491 -37.88 -33.49 12.92
N SER A 492 -37.11 -34.27 12.15
CA SER A 492 -36.77 -35.66 12.50
C SER A 492 -35.52 -35.70 13.38
N ALA A 493 -34.52 -34.86 13.08
CA ALA A 493 -33.30 -34.73 13.88
C ALA A 493 -33.59 -34.24 15.31
N ARG A 494 -34.54 -33.31 15.50
CA ARG A 494 -35.02 -32.92 16.84
C ARG A 494 -35.59 -34.10 17.63
N LYS A 495 -36.45 -34.92 17.02
CA LYS A 495 -37.03 -36.10 17.67
C LYS A 495 -35.96 -37.14 18.04
N ALA A 496 -34.99 -37.37 17.17
CA ALA A 496 -33.85 -38.23 17.47
C ALA A 496 -33.02 -37.67 18.64
N GLN A 497 -32.71 -36.37 18.63
CA GLN A 497 -31.98 -35.69 19.72
C GLN A 497 -32.72 -35.71 21.05
N GLU A 498 -34.04 -35.56 21.05
CA GLU A 498 -34.88 -35.67 22.24
C GLU A 498 -34.91 -37.12 22.75
N SER A 499 -35.14 -38.10 21.86
CA SER A 499 -35.14 -39.53 22.19
C SER A 499 -33.80 -40.01 22.79
N ALA A 500 -32.67 -39.63 22.19
CA ALA A 500 -31.33 -39.99 22.68
C ALA A 500 -31.04 -39.39 24.07
N ARG A 501 -31.53 -38.18 24.34
CA ARG A 501 -31.37 -37.52 25.64
C ARG A 501 -32.28 -38.11 26.71
N GLU A 502 -33.46 -38.59 26.34
CA GLU A 502 -34.35 -39.32 27.25
C GLU A 502 -33.80 -40.73 27.55
N SER A 503 -33.29 -41.45 26.55
CA SER A 503 -32.67 -42.78 26.71
C SER A 503 -31.44 -42.75 27.63
N ALA A 504 -30.58 -41.73 27.49
CA ALA A 504 -29.39 -41.54 28.31
C ALA A 504 -29.64 -40.87 29.68
N SER A 505 -30.88 -40.48 30.00
CA SER A 505 -31.19 -39.80 31.26
C SER A 505 -31.11 -40.73 32.48
N THR A 506 -30.54 -40.26 33.59
CA THR A 506 -30.25 -41.09 34.78
C THR A 506 -30.71 -40.42 36.07
N GLU A 507 -31.49 -41.09 36.92
CA GLU A 507 -32.02 -40.47 38.15
C GLU A 507 -30.92 -40.21 39.19
N HIS A 508 -30.46 -38.97 39.26
CA HIS A 508 -29.52 -38.46 40.28
C HIS A 508 -29.75 -36.95 40.52
N GLU A 509 -29.41 -36.44 41.71
CA GLU A 509 -29.63 -35.02 42.08
C GLU A 509 -28.42 -34.12 41.74
N CYS A 510 -28.68 -32.83 41.49
CA CYS A 510 -27.98 -32.00 40.51
C CYS A 510 -27.90 -30.48 40.82
N VAL A 511 -26.86 -29.77 41.34
CA VAL A 511 -25.68 -29.99 42.21
C VAL A 511 -24.21 -29.94 41.73
N SER A 512 -23.84 -29.75 40.45
CA SER A 512 -22.47 -29.29 40.00
C SER A 512 -22.26 -29.43 38.49
N ILE A 513 -21.44 -28.55 37.89
CA ILE A 513 -21.12 -28.48 36.44
C ILE A 513 -20.16 -29.58 35.94
N ARG A 514 -19.62 -30.44 36.82
CA ARG A 514 -18.71 -31.55 36.47
C ARG A 514 -19.18 -32.89 37.05
N CYS A 515 -20.39 -33.31 36.73
CA CYS A 515 -20.86 -34.66 37.10
C CYS A 515 -20.37 -35.71 36.12
N VAL A 516 -19.69 -36.75 36.60
CA VAL A 516 -19.21 -37.87 35.77
C VAL A 516 -20.37 -38.59 35.08
N GLY A 517 -21.50 -38.80 35.77
CA GLY A 517 -22.70 -39.41 35.18
C GLY A 517 -23.29 -38.57 34.03
N CYS A 518 -23.24 -37.24 34.14
CA CYS A 518 -23.71 -36.35 33.07
C CYS A 518 -22.71 -36.23 31.91
N ALA A 519 -21.42 -36.38 32.16
CA ALA A 519 -20.42 -36.48 31.10
C ALA A 519 -20.65 -37.75 30.28
N ALA A 520 -20.68 -38.92 30.94
CA ALA A 520 -20.92 -40.21 30.29
C ALA A 520 -22.27 -40.26 29.53
N ALA A 521 -23.33 -39.68 30.10
CA ALA A 521 -24.62 -39.57 29.41
C ALA A 521 -24.57 -38.61 28.21
N ALA A 522 -23.82 -37.51 28.29
CA ALA A 522 -23.64 -36.59 27.16
C ALA A 522 -22.78 -37.19 26.04
N ASP A 523 -21.83 -38.07 26.38
CA ASP A 523 -21.03 -38.82 25.41
C ASP A 523 -21.86 -39.90 24.72
N ALA A 524 -22.67 -40.69 25.47
CA ALA A 524 -23.61 -41.65 24.87
C ALA A 524 -24.61 -40.98 23.90
N VAL A 525 -25.11 -39.78 24.23
CA VAL A 525 -25.96 -38.97 23.32
C VAL A 525 -25.22 -38.54 22.06
N ARG A 526 -23.92 -38.26 22.13
CA ARG A 526 -23.11 -37.90 20.94
C ARG A 526 -22.94 -39.11 20.03
N ASP A 527 -22.59 -40.26 20.59
CA ASP A 527 -22.41 -41.51 19.85
C ASP A 527 -23.71 -41.94 19.14
N GLU A 528 -24.85 -41.90 19.84
CA GLU A 528 -26.17 -42.20 19.25
C GLU A 528 -26.51 -41.22 18.10
N LEU A 529 -26.32 -39.91 18.31
CA LEU A 529 -26.66 -38.91 17.29
C LEU A 529 -25.69 -38.86 16.12
N ALA A 530 -24.42 -39.21 16.29
CA ALA A 530 -23.47 -39.33 15.19
C ALA A 530 -23.96 -40.40 14.18
N ALA A 531 -24.38 -41.57 14.67
CA ALA A 531 -24.89 -42.65 13.82
C ALA A 531 -26.31 -42.39 13.30
N VAL A 532 -27.22 -41.85 14.12
CA VAL A 532 -28.63 -41.67 13.73
C VAL A 532 -28.84 -40.51 12.75
N LEU A 533 -27.97 -39.48 12.76
CA LEU A 533 -28.11 -38.30 11.92
C LEU A 533 -27.24 -38.30 10.66
N GLU A 534 -26.23 -39.16 10.55
CA GLU A 534 -25.41 -39.33 9.34
C GLU A 534 -26.24 -39.45 8.04
N PRO A 535 -27.34 -40.24 7.98
CA PRO A 535 -28.14 -40.38 6.75
C PRO A 535 -28.92 -39.13 6.33
N PHE A 536 -28.97 -38.08 7.15
CA PHE A 536 -29.66 -36.82 6.80
C PHE A 536 -28.76 -35.81 6.07
N GLY A 537 -27.46 -36.07 5.98
CA GLY A 537 -26.49 -35.17 5.35
C GLY A 537 -26.24 -33.88 6.14
N VAL A 538 -25.43 -32.98 5.56
CA VAL A 538 -25.04 -31.71 6.19
C VAL A 538 -25.09 -30.55 5.21
N GLU A 539 -25.45 -29.37 5.70
CA GLU A 539 -25.32 -28.07 5.06
C GLU A 539 -24.37 -27.17 5.87
N ALA A 540 -23.61 -26.30 5.19
CA ALA A 540 -22.75 -25.30 5.83
C ALA A 540 -22.68 -24.06 4.92
N ALA A 541 -22.58 -22.88 5.53
CA ALA A 541 -22.34 -21.63 4.79
C ALA A 541 -20.83 -21.43 4.54
N GLU A 542 -20.46 -20.69 3.50
CA GLU A 542 -19.05 -20.43 3.17
C GLU A 542 -18.37 -19.51 4.22
N ILE A 543 -17.05 -19.35 4.11
CA ILE A 543 -16.28 -18.53 5.07
C ILE A 543 -16.68 -17.05 4.90
N GLY A 544 -17.05 -16.39 6.00
CA GLY A 544 -17.60 -15.04 6.01
C GLY A 544 -19.11 -14.93 5.73
N GLU A 545 -19.77 -15.99 5.24
CA GLU A 545 -21.23 -16.01 5.12
C GLU A 545 -21.93 -16.11 6.48
N CYS A 546 -23.23 -15.80 6.51
CA CYS A 546 -24.04 -15.73 7.73
C CYS A 546 -25.21 -16.72 7.69
N SER A 547 -25.14 -17.79 8.49
CA SER A 547 -26.29 -18.68 8.74
C SER A 547 -27.25 -18.02 9.74
N VAL A 548 -28.56 -18.11 9.51
CA VAL A 548 -29.59 -17.57 10.41
C VAL A 548 -30.62 -18.66 10.71
N PHE A 549 -30.82 -18.98 11.99
CA PHE A 549 -31.68 -20.09 12.39
C PHE A 549 -32.30 -19.93 13.77
N LYS A 550 -33.36 -20.70 14.03
CA LYS A 550 -34.11 -20.72 15.29
C LYS A 550 -33.31 -21.36 16.43
N VAL A 551 -33.57 -20.91 17.65
CA VAL A 551 -33.01 -21.46 18.91
C VAL A 551 -34.14 -21.95 19.82
N GLY A 552 -33.79 -22.49 21.00
CA GLY A 552 -34.77 -22.99 21.97
C GLY A 552 -35.18 -24.44 21.78
N ARG A 553 -35.96 -24.97 22.73
CA ARG A 553 -36.19 -26.41 22.93
C ARG A 553 -37.20 -27.08 22.00
N GLU A 554 -38.07 -26.33 21.31
CA GLU A 554 -39.03 -26.92 20.35
C GLU A 554 -38.66 -26.66 18.88
N SER A 555 -37.85 -25.64 18.59
CA SER A 555 -37.54 -25.17 17.23
C SER A 555 -36.05 -24.95 16.92
N GLY A 556 -35.15 -25.25 17.86
CA GLY A 556 -33.71 -25.08 17.66
C GLY A 556 -33.16 -25.94 16.51
N ALA A 557 -32.35 -25.36 15.63
CA ALA A 557 -31.70 -26.16 14.59
C ALA A 557 -30.61 -27.06 15.18
N VAL A 558 -30.61 -28.33 14.77
CA VAL A 558 -29.57 -29.30 15.11
C VAL A 558 -28.30 -28.99 14.31
N HIS A 559 -27.18 -28.77 15.02
CA HIS A 559 -25.89 -28.36 14.45
C HIS A 559 -24.69 -29.01 15.13
N SER A 560 -23.55 -29.07 14.44
CA SER A 560 -22.28 -29.62 14.93
C SER A 560 -21.11 -28.68 14.62
N GLU A 561 -20.07 -28.73 15.45
CA GLU A 561 -18.74 -28.29 15.01
C GLU A 561 -18.24 -29.20 13.86
N PRO A 562 -17.43 -28.67 12.92
CA PRO A 562 -16.77 -29.46 11.88
C PRO A 562 -15.52 -30.18 12.39
N CYS A 563 -14.97 -31.09 11.58
CA CYS A 563 -13.63 -31.64 11.76
C CYS A 563 -12.57 -30.52 11.87
N MET A 564 -11.59 -30.70 12.76
CA MET A 564 -10.61 -29.67 13.14
C MET A 564 -9.15 -30.14 13.06
N SER A 565 -8.89 -31.39 12.68
CA SER A 565 -7.56 -31.98 12.62
C SER A 565 -6.79 -31.69 11.32
N GLU A 566 -7.49 -31.47 10.20
CA GLU A 566 -6.88 -31.15 8.89
C GLU A 566 -6.54 -29.65 8.71
N GLY A 567 -7.01 -28.78 9.62
CA GLY A 567 -6.93 -27.32 9.47
C GLY A 567 -5.72 -26.68 10.17
N ASN A 568 -4.71 -26.24 9.41
CA ASN A 568 -3.46 -25.68 9.94
C ASN A 568 -3.58 -24.35 10.74
N SER A 569 -4.64 -23.56 10.56
CA SER A 569 -4.78 -22.22 11.16
C SER A 569 -5.69 -22.15 12.39
N GLY A 570 -6.40 -23.24 12.71
CA GLY A 570 -7.48 -23.23 13.71
C GLY A 570 -8.78 -22.63 13.17
N ARG A 571 -9.71 -22.28 14.07
CA ARG A 571 -11.06 -21.82 13.73
C ARG A 571 -11.49 -20.62 14.56
N VAL A 572 -12.17 -19.65 13.93
CA VAL A 572 -12.88 -18.56 14.62
C VAL A 572 -14.34 -18.54 14.22
N PHE A 573 -15.18 -18.97 15.14
CA PHE A 573 -16.63 -18.98 15.03
C PHE A 573 -17.24 -17.78 15.78
N ILE A 574 -18.17 -17.07 15.15
CA ILE A 574 -18.88 -15.95 15.78
C ILE A 574 -20.38 -16.22 15.77
N ASN A 575 -21.02 -15.92 16.90
CA ASN A 575 -22.43 -16.17 17.14
C ASN A 575 -23.08 -14.94 17.79
N VAL A 576 -24.22 -14.50 17.25
CA VAL A 576 -24.95 -13.30 17.67
C VAL A 576 -26.41 -13.66 17.92
N VAL A 577 -26.87 -13.44 19.15
CA VAL A 577 -28.25 -13.68 19.57
C VAL A 577 -28.88 -12.31 19.90
N PRO A 578 -29.73 -11.74 19.02
CA PRO A 578 -30.43 -10.49 19.31
C PRO A 578 -31.53 -10.71 20.35
N GLY A 579 -31.80 -9.70 21.19
CA GLY A 579 -32.85 -9.77 22.20
C GLY A 579 -33.24 -8.39 22.72
N THR A 580 -34.30 -8.35 23.53
CA THR A 580 -34.63 -7.17 24.34
C THR A 580 -33.74 -7.07 25.59
N GLU A 581 -33.61 -5.87 26.14
CA GLU A 581 -32.87 -5.65 27.39
C GLU A 581 -33.33 -6.58 28.53
N ASP A 582 -34.65 -6.78 28.68
CA ASP A 582 -35.22 -7.68 29.71
C ASP A 582 -34.84 -9.15 29.49
N GLU A 583 -34.93 -9.66 28.25
CA GLU A 583 -34.53 -11.03 27.92
C GLU A 583 -33.03 -11.26 28.18
N LEU A 584 -32.19 -10.28 27.82
CA LEU A 584 -30.75 -10.33 28.04
C LEU A 584 -30.39 -10.18 29.53
N ARG A 585 -31.13 -9.36 30.30
CA ARG A 585 -31.00 -9.28 31.77
C ARG A 585 -31.35 -10.60 32.44
N VAL A 586 -32.42 -11.29 32.01
CA VAL A 586 -32.77 -12.63 32.49
C VAL A 586 -31.69 -13.65 32.14
N LEU A 587 -31.19 -13.63 30.89
CA LEU A 587 -30.11 -14.51 30.43
C LEU A 587 -28.81 -14.35 31.24
N MET A 588 -28.35 -13.11 31.46
CA MET A 588 -27.17 -12.85 32.29
C MET A 588 -27.40 -13.25 33.76
N GLY A 589 -28.61 -13.01 34.28
CA GLY A 589 -29.02 -13.36 35.63
C GLY A 589 -28.92 -14.86 35.93
N LYS A 590 -29.26 -15.73 34.95
CA LYS A 590 -29.09 -17.20 35.05
C LYS A 590 -27.67 -17.59 35.48
N TRP A 591 -26.65 -16.93 34.93
CA TRP A 591 -25.24 -17.21 35.20
C TRP A 591 -24.64 -16.39 36.36
N GLY A 592 -25.48 -15.72 37.16
CA GLY A 592 -25.04 -14.86 38.26
C GLY A 592 -24.33 -13.59 37.78
N MET A 593 -24.62 -13.13 36.56
CA MET A 593 -23.97 -11.97 35.93
C MET A 593 -24.94 -10.80 35.78
N GLN A 594 -24.40 -9.59 35.75
CA GLN A 594 -25.14 -8.36 35.46
C GLN A 594 -25.09 -8.01 33.96
N PHE A 595 -25.94 -7.08 33.54
CA PHE A 595 -26.02 -6.53 32.19
C PHE A 595 -25.88 -4.99 32.25
N PRO A 596 -25.12 -4.36 31.33
CA PRO A 596 -24.30 -4.98 30.28
C PRO A 596 -23.00 -5.60 30.84
N ARG A 597 -22.33 -6.47 30.07
CA ARG A 597 -21.07 -7.11 30.46
C ARG A 597 -20.26 -7.59 29.25
N HIS A 598 -18.95 -7.44 29.32
CA HIS A 598 -18.00 -8.03 28.36
C HIS A 598 -16.85 -8.74 29.11
N TRP A 599 -16.46 -9.93 28.67
CA TRP A 599 -15.44 -10.75 29.33
C TRP A 599 -14.86 -11.78 28.36
N TRP A 600 -13.69 -12.34 28.67
CA TRP A 600 -13.19 -13.51 27.95
C TRP A 600 -12.58 -14.55 28.90
N ILE A 601 -12.47 -15.78 28.41
CA ILE A 601 -11.91 -16.93 29.12
C ILE A 601 -11.00 -17.68 28.16
N GLY A 602 -9.72 -17.82 28.53
CA GLY A 602 -8.79 -18.72 27.85
C GLY A 602 -8.97 -20.17 28.31
N GLY A 603 -8.90 -21.10 27.36
CA GLY A 603 -8.56 -22.49 27.67
C GLY A 603 -7.12 -22.62 28.19
N ARG A 604 -6.79 -23.82 28.68
CA ARG A 604 -5.40 -24.24 28.88
C ARG A 604 -4.89 -24.93 27.62
#